data_AF-A0A371QUB0-F1
#
_entry.id   AF-A0A371QUB0-F1
#
_cell.length_a   1.000
_cell.length_b   1.000
_cell.length_c   1.000
_cell.angle_alpha   90.00
_cell.angle_beta   90.00
_cell.angle_gamma   90.00
#
_symmetry.space_group_name_H-M   'P 1'
#
loop_
_entity.id
_entity.type
_entity.pdbx_description
1 polymer ?
#
loop_
_entity_poly.entity_id
_entity_poly.type
_entity_poly.pdbx_seq_one_letter_code
_entity_poly.pdbx_strand_id
1 'polypeptide(L)' 'GIGFDGITAAMLGRGHPLGVIFAAIFLGVMQEGARHMQIEAGTPFEFVRVIQGLIILLLAVQILRKI' A
#
# COMPACT_ATOMS: atom_id res chain seq x y z
N GLY A 1 9.63 -2.04 0.63
CA GLY A 1 10.96 -1.48 0.97
C GLY A 1 10.81 0.01 0.99
N ILE A 2 11.32 0.70 2.01
CA ILE A 2 10.81 2.03 2.43
C ILE A 2 10.62 3.06 1.30
N GLY A 3 11.47 3.07 0.26
CA GLY A 3 11.29 3.94 -0.91
C GLY A 3 10.09 3.58 -1.80
N PHE A 4 9.85 2.29 -2.05
CA PHE A 4 8.72 1.80 -2.86
C PHE A 4 7.37 2.05 -2.16
N ASP A 5 7.34 1.86 -0.84
CA ASP A 5 6.16 2.11 -0.03
C ASP A 5 5.84 3.62 0.01
N GLY A 6 6.88 4.46 0.07
CA GLY A 6 6.77 5.91 -0.02
C GLY A 6 6.25 6.42 -1.38
N ILE A 7 6.72 5.86 -2.50
CA ILE A 7 6.21 6.18 -3.84
C ILE A 7 4.73 5.79 -3.93
N THR A 8 4.37 4.61 -3.42
CA THR A 8 2.98 4.13 -3.39
C THR A 8 2.07 5.07 -2.59
N ALA A 9 2.50 5.52 -1.41
CA ALA A 9 1.77 6.49 -0.62
C ALA A 9 1.58 7.83 -1.35
N ALA A 10 2.61 8.31 -2.05
CA ALA A 10 2.55 9.54 -2.84
C ALA A 10 1.56 9.43 -4.02
N MET A 11 1.58 8.31 -4.73
CA MET A 11 0.68 8.01 -5.85
C MET A 11 -0.77 7.88 -5.37
N LEU A 12 -1.00 7.16 -4.27
CA LEU A 12 -2.33 6.99 -3.67
C LEU A 12 -2.89 8.33 -3.17
N GLY A 13 -2.04 9.17 -2.57
CA GLY A 13 -2.39 10.53 -2.16
C GLY A 13 -2.55 11.54 -3.30
N ARG A 14 -2.31 11.14 -4.56
CA ARG A 14 -2.35 11.98 -5.77
C ARG A 14 -1.51 13.27 -5.65
N GLY A 15 -0.39 13.21 -4.91
CA GLY A 15 0.48 14.36 -4.64
C GLY A 15 -0.07 15.40 -3.65
N HIS A 16 -1.25 15.19 -3.05
CA HIS A 16 -1.79 16.08 -2.03
C HIS A 16 -1.23 15.72 -0.64
N PRO A 17 -0.60 16.64 0.12
CA PRO A 17 0.09 16.32 1.38
C PRO A 17 -0.77 15.56 2.39
N LEU A 18 -2.01 16.01 2.62
CA LEU A 18 -2.94 15.30 3.52
C LEU A 18 -3.30 13.90 3.00
N GLY A 19 -3.45 13.75 1.68
CA GLY A 19 -3.77 12.45 1.07
C GLY A 19 -2.62 11.46 1.23
N VAL A 20 -1.38 11.93 1.13
CA VAL A 20 -0.17 11.11 1.35
C VAL A 20 -0.08 10.64 2.80
N ILE A 21 -0.41 11.51 3.78
CA ILE A 21 -0.42 11.14 5.19
C ILE A 21 -1.42 10.00 5.44
N PHE A 22 -2.66 10.15 4.97
CA PHE A 22 -3.68 9.09 5.12
C PHE A 22 -3.29 7.81 4.38
N ALA A 23 -2.72 7.92 3.18
CA ALA A 23 -2.23 6.78 2.41
C ALA A 23 -1.10 6.03 3.14
N ALA A 24 -0.14 6.76 3.72
CA ALA A 24 0.97 6.15 4.46
C ALA A 24 0.49 5.44 5.73
N ILE A 25 -0.45 6.03 6.46
CA ILE A 25 -1.06 5.39 7.64
C ILE A 25 -1.79 4.12 7.22
N PHE A 26 -2.60 4.17 6.15
CA PHE A 26 -3.31 3.00 5.64
C PHE A 26 -2.36 1.85 5.29
N LEU A 27 -1.29 2.13 4.53
CA LEU A 27 -0.30 1.13 4.15
C LEU A 27 0.43 0.55 5.37
N GLY A 28 0.76 1.39 6.36
CA GLY A 28 1.36 0.96 7.62
C GLY A 28 0.44 0.06 8.45
N VAL A 29 -0.84 0.43 8.59
CA VAL A 29 -1.85 -0.38 9.28
C VAL A 29 -2.04 -1.73 8.60
N MET A 30 -2.06 -1.78 7.27
CA MET A 30 -2.12 -3.07 6.54
C MET A 30 -0.93 -3.96 6.86
N GLN A 31 0.28 -3.38 6.91
CA GLN A 31 1.51 -4.13 7.13
C GLN A 31 1.62 -4.65 8.58
N GLU A 32 1.20 -3.85 9.55
CA GLU A 32 1.13 -4.29 10.95
C GLU A 32 -0.01 -5.29 11.17
N GLY A 33 -1.18 -5.07 10.57
CA GLY A 33 -2.29 -6.03 10.59
C GLY A 33 -1.87 -7.38 10.01
N ALA A 34 -1.11 -7.40 8.92
CA ALA A 34 -0.52 -8.62 8.36
C ALA A 34 0.38 -9.36 9.36
N ARG A 35 1.23 -8.61 10.08
CA ARG A 35 2.13 -9.16 11.09
C ARG A 35 1.36 -9.76 12.26
N HIS A 36 0.31 -9.07 12.73
CA HIS A 36 -0.57 -9.58 13.77
C HIS A 36 -1.29 -10.87 13.35
N MET A 37 -1.86 -10.91 12.14
CA MET A 37 -2.52 -12.11 11.60
C MET A 37 -1.55 -13.28 11.40
N GLN A 38 -0.29 -13.00 11.05
CA GLN A 38 0.73 -14.04 10.95
C GLN A 38 1.04 -14.66 12.31
N ILE A 39 1.12 -13.84 13.36
CA ILE A 39 1.43 -14.29 14.72
C ILE A 39 0.27 -15.08 15.33
N GLU A 40 -0.97 -14.59 15.17
CA GLU A 40 -2.14 -15.19 15.83
C GLU A 40 -2.77 -16.33 15.01
N ALA A 41 -2.96 -16.15 13.71
CA ALA A 41 -3.72 -17.05 12.85
C ALA A 41 -2.84 -17.91 11.95
N GLY A 42 -1.51 -17.79 12.04
CA GLY A 42 -0.56 -18.53 11.19
C GLY A 42 -0.72 -18.21 9.69
N THR A 43 -1.35 -17.08 9.37
CA THR A 43 -1.67 -16.73 7.98
C THR A 43 -0.42 -16.26 7.23
N PRO A 44 -0.20 -16.72 5.98
CA PRO A 44 0.91 -16.27 5.15
C PRO A 44 0.93 -14.75 4.96
N PHE A 45 2.08 -14.11 5.20
CA PHE A 45 2.26 -12.66 5.03
C PHE A 45 2.15 -12.23 3.55
N GLU A 46 2.31 -13.19 2.65
CA GLU A 46 2.22 -13.04 1.20
C GLU A 46 0.90 -12.45 0.75
N PHE A 47 -0.22 -12.74 1.44
CA PHE A 47 -1.53 -12.20 1.09
C PHE A 47 -1.57 -10.67 1.10
N VAL A 48 -1.00 -10.05 2.13
CA VAL A 48 -0.98 -8.58 2.21
C VAL A 48 -0.05 -7.98 1.18
N ARG A 49 1.08 -8.63 0.87
CA ARG A 49 1.96 -8.20 -0.23
C ARG A 49 1.27 -8.27 -1.59
N VAL A 50 0.48 -9.32 -1.84
CA VAL A 50 -0.31 -9.45 -3.07
C VAL A 50 -1.32 -8.30 -3.17
N ILE A 51 -2.05 -8.00 -2.09
CA ILE A 51 -3.00 -6.88 -2.07
C ILE A 51 -2.29 -5.54 -2.31
N GLN A 52 -1.15 -5.29 -1.66
CA GLN A 52 -0.35 -4.08 -1.91
C GLN A 52 0.11 -3.99 -3.37
N GLY A 53 0.55 -5.11 -3.96
CA GLY A 53 0.89 -5.19 -5.38
C GLY A 53 -0.29 -4.86 -6.30
N LEU A 54 -1.49 -5.34 -5.97
CA LEU A 54 -2.71 -5.01 -6.70
C LEU A 54 -3.06 -3.52 -6.60
N ILE A 55 -2.92 -2.90 -5.43
CA ILE A 55 -3.13 -1.45 -5.27
C ILE A 55 -2.20 -0.68 -6.21
N ILE A 56 -0.92 -1.04 -6.23
CA ILE A 56 0.08 -0.39 -7.08
C ILE A 56 -0.24 -0.59 -8.56
N LEU A 57 -0.61 -1.81 -8.95
CA LEU A 57 -1.01 -2.12 -10.32
C LEU A 57 -2.21 -1.27 -10.75
N LEU A 58 -3.25 -1.18 -9.92
CA LEU A 58 -4.43 -0.37 -10.21
C LEU A 58 -4.10 1.12 -10.31
N LEU A 59 -3.24 1.64 -9.43
CA LEU A 59 -2.76 3.02 -9.51
C LEU A 59 -1.96 3.27 -10.79
N ALA A 60 -1.09 2.33 -11.18
CA ALA A 60 -0.31 2.44 -12.41
C ALA A 60 -1.22 2.52 -13.65
N VAL A 61 -2.28 1.71 -13.71
CA VAL A 61 -3.27 1.76 -14.79
C VAL A 61 -3.99 3.12 -14.84
N GLN A 62 -4.35 3.69 -13.69
CA GLN A 62 -5.00 5.01 -13.64
C GLN A 62 -4.07 6.13 -14.14
N ILE A 63 -2.77 6.04 -13.86
CA ILE A 63 -1.77 7.00 -14.35
C ILE A 63 -1.61 6.88 -15.86
N LEU A 64 -1.52 5.66 -16.38
CA LEU A 64 -1.40 5.43 -17.82
C LEU A 64 -2.59 6.02 -18.59
N ARG A 65 -3.81 5.96 -18.03
CA ARG A 65 -5.02 6.53 -18.66
C ARG A 65 -5.02 8.06 -18.74
N LYS A 66 -4.20 8.73 -17.94
CA LYS A 66 -4.12 10.20 -17.91
C LYS A 66 -3.07 10.78 -18.87
N ILE A 67 -2.25 9.92 -19.46
CA ILE A 67 -1.26 10.27 -20.50
C ILE A 67 -1.95 10.17 -21.86
#